data_AF-A0A323VAF8-F1
#
_entry.id   AF-A0A323VAF8-F1
#
_cell.length_a   1.000
_cell.length_b   1.000
_cell.length_c   1.000
_cell.angle_alpha   90.00
_cell.angle_beta   90.00
_cell.angle_gamma   90.00
#
_symmetry.space_group_name_H-M   'P 1'
#
loop_
_entity.id
_entity.type
_entity.pdbx_description
1 polymer ?
#
loop_
_entity_poly.entity_id
_entity_poly.type
_entity_poly.pdbx_seq_one_letter_code
_entity_poly.pdbx_strand_id
1 'polypeptide(L)'
;MDALLSGRSAVPGGAMADRFALLERDPVKRLDRRAQYLDLYGVRSSVAHGGRSSRLSDQTFTQSYQQAVHWAARRMLELGSAFAPDTPNAVDTVFDQLRLGAAIWPSEQSPLGQVDPVLAPKADESITLGPCGSEL
;
A
#
# COMPACT_ATOMS: atom_id res chain seq x y z
N MET A 1 -16.37 -8.24 -3.02
CA MET A 1 -15.11 -7.52 -3.31
C MET A 1 -15.05 -6.21 -2.56
N ASP A 2 -15.95 -5.27 -2.83
CA ASP A 2 -15.95 -3.94 -2.21
C ASP A 2 -15.90 -3.95 -0.68
N ALA A 3 -16.75 -4.75 -0.02
CA ALA A 3 -16.74 -4.86 1.44
C ALA A 3 -15.39 -5.29 2.03
N LEU A 4 -14.54 -5.98 1.27
CA LEU A 4 -13.18 -6.34 1.70
C LEU A 4 -12.25 -5.13 1.69
N LEU A 5 -12.46 -4.18 0.78
CA LEU A 5 -11.57 -3.05 0.53
C LEU A 5 -12.00 -1.77 1.23
N SER A 6 -13.29 -1.59 1.48
CA SER A 6 -13.85 -0.34 2.03
C SER A 6 -13.98 -0.31 3.55
N GLY A 7 -13.79 -1.44 4.23
CA GLY A 7 -14.13 -1.54 5.65
C GLY A 7 -15.61 -1.21 5.89
N ARG A 8 -15.90 -0.28 6.81
CA ARG A 8 -17.28 0.18 7.11
C ARG A 8 -17.77 1.38 6.29
N SER A 9 -16.87 2.10 5.63
CA SER A 9 -17.21 3.36 4.96
C SER A 9 -17.51 3.11 3.49
N ALA A 10 -18.47 3.84 2.91
CA ALA A 10 -18.64 3.81 1.46
C ALA A 10 -17.47 4.57 0.81
N VAL A 11 -16.72 3.90 -0.07
CA VAL A 11 -15.56 4.48 -0.75
C VAL A 11 -15.86 4.59 -2.25
N PRO A 12 -15.56 5.73 -2.91
CA PRO A 12 -15.74 5.87 -4.35
C PRO A 12 -14.96 4.81 -5.13
N GLY A 13 -15.47 4.40 -6.31
CA GLY A 13 -14.88 3.33 -7.12
C GLY A 13 -13.40 3.55 -7.47
N GLY A 14 -12.96 4.81 -7.65
CA GLY A 14 -11.55 5.15 -7.86
C GLY A 14 -10.67 4.81 -6.66
N ALA A 15 -11.07 5.24 -5.47
CA ALA A 15 -10.33 4.93 -4.24
C ALA A 15 -10.36 3.43 -3.91
N MET A 16 -11.42 2.71 -4.29
CA MET A 16 -11.45 1.24 -4.19
C MET A 16 -10.47 0.56 -5.14
N ALA A 17 -10.34 1.08 -6.36
CA ALA A 17 -9.35 0.59 -7.32
C ALA A 17 -7.92 0.80 -6.81
N ASP A 18 -7.67 1.95 -6.18
CA ASP A 18 -6.38 2.25 -5.58
C ASP A 18 -6.10 1.31 -4.40
N ARG A 19 -7.07 1.07 -3.51
CA ARG A 19 -6.92 0.10 -2.41
C ARG A 19 -6.68 -1.33 -2.92
N PHE A 20 -7.40 -1.76 -3.96
CA PHE A 20 -7.16 -3.05 -4.59
C PHE A 20 -5.75 -3.16 -5.17
N ALA A 21 -5.25 -2.08 -5.78
CA ALA A 21 -3.89 -2.03 -6.31
C ALA A 21 -2.83 -2.08 -5.20
N LEU A 22 -3.04 -1.40 -4.08
CA LEU A 22 -2.13 -1.38 -2.92
C LEU A 22 -1.97 -2.73 -2.22
N LEU A 23 -2.88 -3.69 -2.48
CA LEU A 23 -2.73 -5.08 -2.06
C LEU A 23 -1.62 -5.83 -2.84
N GLU A 24 -1.13 -5.27 -3.94
CA GLU A 24 0.00 -5.83 -4.68
C GLU A 24 1.33 -5.30 -4.12
N ARG A 25 2.17 -6.27 -3.76
CA ARG A 25 3.48 -6.04 -3.13
C ARG A 25 4.55 -5.60 -4.11
N ASP A 26 4.27 -5.74 -5.39
CA ASP A 26 5.17 -5.34 -6.46
C ASP A 26 4.66 -4.00 -7.00
N PRO A 27 5.33 -2.88 -6.72
CA PRO A 27 4.91 -1.55 -7.15
C PRO A 27 4.66 -1.47 -8.66
N VAL A 28 5.42 -2.23 -9.45
CA VAL A 28 5.33 -2.24 -10.92
C VAL A 28 3.99 -2.83 -11.38
N LYS A 29 3.44 -3.80 -10.65
CA LYS A 29 2.18 -4.48 -11.00
C LYS A 29 0.94 -3.76 -10.47
N ARG A 30 1.08 -2.73 -9.63
CA ARG A 30 -0.06 -2.02 -9.03
C ARG A 30 -0.94 -1.35 -10.10
N LEU A 31 -0.35 -0.83 -11.18
CA LEU A 31 -1.11 -0.23 -12.28
C LEU A 31 -2.02 -1.26 -12.97
N ASP A 32 -1.51 -2.47 -13.23
CA ASP A 32 -2.29 -3.55 -13.83
C ASP A 32 -3.43 -3.98 -12.92
N ARG A 33 -3.19 -4.04 -11.61
CA ARG A 33 -4.22 -4.36 -10.62
C ARG A 33 -5.31 -3.31 -10.56
N ARG A 34 -4.93 -2.03 -10.63
CA ARG A 34 -5.89 -0.92 -10.69
C ARG A 34 -6.77 -1.03 -11.93
N ALA A 35 -6.17 -1.27 -13.09
CA ALA A 35 -6.89 -1.46 -14.35
C ALA A 35 -7.84 -2.67 -14.29
N GLN A 36 -7.36 -3.79 -13.74
CA GLN A 36 -8.17 -4.99 -13.51
C GLN A 36 -9.38 -4.70 -12.63
N TYR A 37 -9.22 -3.96 -11.52
CA TYR A 37 -10.35 -3.62 -10.66
C TYR A 37 -11.39 -2.77 -11.40
N LEU A 38 -10.95 -1.74 -12.13
CA LEU A 38 -11.87 -0.85 -12.84
C LEU A 38 -12.67 -1.58 -13.92
N ASP A 39 -12.05 -2.51 -14.64
CA ASP A 39 -12.73 -3.35 -15.63
C ASP A 39 -13.84 -4.21 -15.00
N LEU A 40 -13.51 -4.90 -13.90
CA LEU A 40 -14.44 -5.74 -13.17
C LEU A 40 -15.56 -4.93 -12.49
N TYR A 41 -15.21 -3.78 -11.91
CA TYR A 41 -16.14 -2.91 -11.21
C TYR A 41 -17.13 -2.26 -12.18
N GLY A 42 -16.70 -1.85 -13.37
CA GLY A 42 -17.58 -1.29 -14.39
C GLY A 42 -18.72 -2.24 -14.77
N VAL A 43 -18.40 -3.52 -14.97
CA VAL A 43 -19.41 -4.55 -15.27
C VAL A 43 -20.33 -4.78 -14.07
N ARG A 44 -19.78 -4.94 -12.85
CA ARG A 44 -20.61 -5.13 -11.65
C ARG A 44 -21.55 -3.94 -11.39
N SER A 45 -21.04 -2.72 -11.50
CA SER A 45 -21.80 -1.49 -11.23
C SER A 45 -22.99 -1.37 -12.20
N SER A 46 -22.75 -1.63 -13.49
CA SER A 46 -23.82 -1.70 -14.51
C SER A 46 -24.92 -2.69 -14.10
N VAL A 47 -24.55 -3.89 -13.65
CA VAL A 47 -25.49 -4.94 -13.23
C VAL A 47 -26.26 -4.53 -11.97
N ALA A 48 -25.60 -3.93 -10.98
CA ALA A 48 -26.22 -3.47 -9.74
C ALA A 48 -27.29 -2.39 -9.99
N HIS A 49 -27.14 -1.61 -11.06
CA HIS A 49 -28.11 -0.60 -11.49
C HIS A 49 -29.15 -1.13 -12.51
N GLY A 50 -29.26 -2.45 -12.67
CA GLY A 50 -30.24 -3.09 -13.55
C GLY A 50 -29.82 -3.13 -15.03
N GLY A 51 -28.58 -2.75 -15.34
CA GLY A 51 -28.00 -2.86 -16.67
C GLY A 51 -27.75 -4.32 -17.07
N ARG A 52 -27.84 -4.60 -18.36
CA ARG A 52 -27.46 -5.90 -18.94
C ARG A 52 -26.09 -5.74 -19.57
N SER A 53 -25.12 -6.56 -19.13
CA SER A 53 -23.79 -6.63 -19.75
C SER A 53 -23.64 -7.96 -20.46
N SER A 54 -23.28 -7.92 -21.75
CA SER A 54 -22.94 -9.12 -22.53
C SER A 54 -21.73 -9.87 -21.98
N ARG A 55 -20.92 -9.23 -21.13
CA ARG A 55 -19.79 -9.86 -20.44
C ARG A 55 -20.23 -10.80 -19.31
N LEU A 56 -21.48 -10.72 -18.83
CA LEU A 56 -21.97 -11.68 -17.84
C LEU A 56 -22.22 -13.06 -18.43
N SER A 57 -22.56 -13.15 -19.72
CA SER A 57 -22.67 -14.42 -20.44
C SER A 57 -21.32 -15.02 -20.82
N ASP A 58 -20.22 -14.29 -20.62
CA ASP A 58 -18.87 -14.78 -20.84
C ASP A 58 -18.37 -15.50 -19.57
N GLN A 59 -18.14 -16.80 -19.70
CA GLN A 59 -17.60 -17.63 -18.62
C GLN A 59 -16.23 -17.14 -18.16
N THR A 60 -15.43 -16.58 -19.06
CA THR A 60 -14.10 -16.03 -18.79
C THR A 60 -14.18 -14.86 -17.81
N PHE A 61 -15.17 -13.99 -17.96
CA PHE A 61 -15.38 -12.86 -17.05
C PHE A 61 -15.71 -13.32 -15.64
N THR A 62 -16.64 -14.27 -15.50
CA THR A 62 -17.07 -14.76 -14.17
C THR A 62 -15.93 -15.42 -13.43
N GLN A 63 -15.13 -16.25 -14.12
CA GLN A 63 -13.93 -16.86 -13.57
C GLN A 63 -12.89 -15.79 -13.18
N SER A 64 -12.66 -14.81 -14.04
CA SER A 64 -11.72 -13.70 -13.76
C SER A 64 -12.14 -12.88 -12.54
N TYR A 65 -13.44 -12.60 -12.41
CA TYR A 65 -14.01 -11.89 -11.26
C TYR A 65 -13.81 -12.70 -9.97
N GLN A 66 -14.13 -14.00 -9.99
CA GLN A 66 -13.92 -14.88 -8.83
C GLN A 66 -12.45 -14.95 -8.42
N GLN A 67 -11.54 -15.10 -9.39
CA GLN A 67 -10.10 -15.11 -9.13
C GLN A 67 -9.62 -13.80 -8.50
N ALA A 68 -10.12 -12.66 -8.97
CA ALA A 68 -9.80 -11.35 -8.38
C ALA A 68 -10.30 -11.23 -6.93
N VAL A 69 -11.50 -11.74 -6.64
CA VAL A 69 -12.03 -11.77 -5.26
C VAL A 69 -11.19 -12.66 -4.35
N HIS A 70 -10.86 -13.88 -4.78
CA HIS A 70 -10.00 -14.79 -4.01
C HIS A 70 -8.58 -14.25 -3.82
N TRP A 71 -8.04 -13.56 -4.83
CA TRP A 71 -6.76 -12.88 -4.72
C TRP A 71 -6.82 -11.77 -3.68
N ALA A 72 -7.82 -10.88 -3.75
CA ALA A 72 -7.99 -9.80 -2.77
C ALA A 72 -8.18 -10.31 -1.35
N ALA A 73 -8.99 -11.36 -1.15
CA ALA A 73 -9.20 -11.97 0.15
C ALA A 73 -7.89 -12.49 0.76
N ARG A 74 -7.08 -13.21 -0.04
CA ARG A 74 -5.75 -13.68 0.40
C ARG A 74 -4.82 -12.53 0.74
N ARG A 75 -4.77 -11.48 -0.09
CA ARG A 75 -3.94 -10.30 0.16
C ARG A 75 -4.39 -9.51 1.39
N MET A 76 -5.68 -9.46 1.69
CA MET A 76 -6.18 -8.84 2.93
C MET A 76 -5.72 -9.60 4.18
N LEU A 77 -5.67 -10.94 4.14
CA LEU A 77 -5.10 -11.73 5.23
C LEU A 77 -3.60 -11.46 5.39
N GLU A 78 -2.87 -11.36 4.28
CA GLU A 78 -1.46 -11.00 4.29
C GLU A 78 -1.22 -9.58 4.84
N LEU A 79 -2.06 -8.61 4.47
CA LEU A 79 -2.05 -7.25 5.03
C LEU A 79 -2.25 -7.31 6.54
N GLY A 80 -3.21 -8.12 7.01
CA GLY A 80 -3.44 -8.38 8.42
C GLY A 80 -2.19 -8.90 9.13
N SER A 81 -1.47 -9.84 8.53
CA SER A 81 -0.24 -10.38 9.10
C SER A 81 0.95 -9.42 9.05
N ALA A 82 1.04 -8.57 8.02
CA ALA A 82 2.20 -7.70 7.78
C ALA A 82 2.13 -6.39 8.58
N PHE A 83 0.93 -5.84 8.77
CA PHE A 83 0.72 -4.53 9.39
C PHE A 83 -0.04 -4.62 10.72
N ALA A 84 -0.59 -5.80 11.06
CA ALA A 84 -1.32 -6.06 12.31
C ALA A 84 -2.33 -4.97 12.70
N PRO A 85 -3.25 -4.55 11.81
CA PRO A 85 -4.29 -3.58 12.17
C PRO A 85 -5.20 -4.18 13.25
N ASP A 86 -5.28 -3.50 14.38
CA ASP A 86 -6.01 -3.90 15.58
C ASP A 86 -7.49 -3.51 15.56
N THR A 87 -7.87 -2.59 14.68
CA THR A 87 -9.25 -2.10 14.52
C THR A 87 -9.62 -1.97 13.04
N PRO A 88 -10.93 -1.96 12.70
CA PRO A 88 -11.37 -1.68 11.34
C PRO A 88 -10.84 -0.34 10.79
N ASN A 89 -10.73 0.69 11.62
CA ASN A 89 -10.18 1.99 11.22
C ASN A 89 -8.66 1.94 10.99
N ALA A 90 -7.96 1.01 11.65
CA ALA A 90 -6.53 0.79 11.40
C ALA A 90 -6.29 0.24 9.98
N VAL A 91 -7.24 -0.51 9.40
CA VAL A 91 -7.14 -0.96 7.99
C VAL A 91 -7.14 0.22 7.03
N ASP A 92 -8.04 1.18 7.23
CA ASP A 92 -8.08 2.41 6.43
C ASP A 92 -6.76 3.20 6.57
N THR A 93 -6.25 3.30 7.79
CA THR A 93 -4.98 3.95 8.10
C THR A 93 -3.81 3.28 7.37
N VAL A 94 -3.75 1.94 7.34
CA VAL A 94 -2.72 1.20 6.61
C VAL A 94 -2.78 1.51 5.11
N PHE A 95 -3.97 1.57 4.51
CA PHE A 95 -4.10 1.93 3.10
C PHE A 95 -3.62 3.36 2.82
N ASP A 96 -3.90 4.32 3.70
CA ASP A 96 -3.39 5.68 3.54
C ASP A 96 -1.87 5.76 3.72
N GLN A 97 -1.31 5.03 4.68
CA GLN A 97 0.15 4.95 4.86
C GLN A 97 0.84 4.32 3.65
N LEU A 98 0.28 3.25 3.08
CA LEU A 98 0.77 2.63 1.85
C LEU A 98 0.68 3.58 0.65
N ARG A 99 -0.42 4.34 0.53
CA ARG A 99 -0.63 5.32 -0.54
C ARG A 99 0.36 6.47 -0.47
N LEU A 100 0.65 6.96 0.73
CA LEU A 100 1.60 8.05 0.97
C LEU A 100 3.06 7.59 0.98
N GLY A 101 3.32 6.28 0.91
CA GLY A 101 4.66 5.70 1.04
C GLY A 101 5.23 5.77 2.46
N ALA A 102 4.42 6.11 3.47
CA ALA A 102 4.79 6.07 4.88
C ALA A 102 4.88 4.64 5.43
N ALA A 103 4.20 3.69 4.77
CA ALA A 103 4.39 2.26 4.94
C ALA A 103 4.71 1.63 3.59
N ILE A 104 5.51 0.55 3.60
CA ILE A 104 5.83 -0.27 2.43
C ILE A 104 5.66 -1.73 2.80
N TRP A 105 5.36 -2.58 1.81
CA TRP A 105 5.29 -4.01 2.04
C TRP A 105 6.67 -4.54 2.51
N PRO A 106 6.72 -5.51 3.44
CA PRO A 106 8.01 -6.06 3.89
C PRO A 106 8.88 -6.62 2.77
N SER A 107 8.28 -7.13 1.68
CA SER A 107 9.01 -7.59 0.50
C SER A 107 9.63 -6.47 -0.35
N GLU A 108 9.19 -5.22 -0.16
CA GLU A 108 9.75 -4.03 -0.81
C GLU A 108 10.93 -3.44 -0.02
N GLN A 109 11.15 -3.92 1.22
CA GLN A 109 12.33 -3.58 2.01
C GLN A 109 13.54 -4.29 1.39
N SER A 110 14.19 -3.63 0.43
CA SER A 110 15.44 -4.11 -0.15
C SER A 110 16.52 -4.20 0.95
N PRO A 111 17.26 -5.30 1.08
CA PRO A 111 18.35 -5.42 2.06
C PRO A 111 19.53 -4.47 1.79
N LEU A 112 19.51 -3.72 0.68
CA LEU A 112 20.55 -2.75 0.31
C LEU A 112 20.22 -1.31 0.71
N GLY A 113 19.14 -1.09 1.48
CA GLY A 113 18.64 0.23 1.88
C GLY A 113 19.01 0.68 3.29
N GLN A 114 19.90 -0.02 3.99
CA GLN A 114 20.50 0.50 5.22
C GLN A 114 21.56 1.53 4.81
N VAL A 115 21.10 2.76 4.50
CA VAL A 115 21.99 3.92 4.54
C VAL A 115 22.49 4.01 5.97
N ASP A 116 23.76 3.69 6.18
CA ASP A 116 24.44 3.96 7.44
C ASP A 116 24.13 5.40 7.86
N PRO A 117 23.83 5.67 9.14
CA PRO A 117 23.66 7.03 9.60
C PRO A 117 24.94 7.78 9.25
N VAL A 118 24.83 8.75 8.33
CA VAL A 118 25.89 9.66 7.94
C VAL A 118 26.57 10.10 9.22
N LEU A 119 27.86 9.77 9.29
CA LEU A 119 28.80 10.11 10.35
C LEU A 119 28.49 11.53 10.83
N ALA A 120 27.88 11.67 12.01
CA ALA A 120 27.79 12.96 12.66
C ALA A 120 29.23 13.48 12.75
N PRO A 121 29.53 14.72 12.28
CA PRO A 121 30.86 15.27 12.44
C PRO A 121 31.15 15.28 13.94
N LYS A 122 32.19 14.55 14.35
CA LYS A 122 32.72 14.65 15.71
C LYS A 122 33.02 16.13 15.92
N ALA A 123 32.32 16.75 16.87
CA ALA A 123 32.66 18.08 17.33
C ALA A 123 34.12 18.04 17.76
N ASP A 124 34.93 18.78 17.02
CA ASP A 124 36.32 19.06 17.31
C ASP A 124 36.30 20.06 18.48
N GLU A 125 36.44 19.56 19.70
CA GLU A 125 36.56 20.41 20.88
C GLU A 125 37.64 19.82 21.78
N SER A 126 38.85 20.40 21.70
CA SER A 126 39.69 20.81 22.84
C SER A 126 41.08 21.22 22.35
N ILE A 127 41.20 22.37 21.68
CA ILE A 127 42.50 23.06 21.61
C ILE A 127 42.70 23.74 22.96
N THR A 128 43.54 23.13 23.78
CA THR A 128 44.03 23.65 25.06
C THR A 128 44.65 25.04 24.88
N LEU A 129 44.05 26.03 25.54
CA LEU A 129 44.63 27.36 25.78
C LEU A 129 45.92 27.21 26.60
N GLY A 130 47.07 27.47 25.98
CA GLY A 130 48.33 27.66 26.70
C GLY A 130 48.43 29.09 27.28
N PRO A 131 48.89 29.27 28.52
CA PRO A 131 49.09 30.61 29.07
C PRO A 131 50.35 31.24 28.46
N CYS A 132 50.17 32.34 27.75
CA CYS A 132 51.27 33.21 27.33
C CYS A 132 51.50 34.24 28.44
N GLY A 133 52.48 33.97 29.30
CA GLY A 133 52.88 34.91 30.35
C GLY A 133 54.07 34.39 31.15
N SER A 134 55.21 35.08 30.99
CA SER A 134 56.28 35.38 31.97
C SER A 134 57.65 35.41 31.28
N GLU A 135 58.26 36.60 31.22
CA GLU A 135 59.60 36.93 31.80
C GLU A 135 60.78 36.59 30.85
N LEU A 136 61.69 37.49 30.45
CA LEU A 136 62.37 38.65 31.07
C LEU A 136 62.72 39.71 30.02
#